data_AF-A0A6G2QV51-F1
#
_entry.id   AF-A0A6G2QV51-F1
#
_cell.length_a   1.000
_cell.length_b   1.000
_cell.length_c   1.000
_cell.angle_alpha   90.00
_cell.angle_beta   90.00
_cell.angle_gamma   90.00
#
_symmetry.space_group_name_H-M   'P 1'
#
loop_
_entity.id
_entity.type
_entity.pdbx_description
1 polymer ?
#
loop_
_entity_poly.entity_id
_entity_poly.type
_entity_poly.pdbx_seq_one_letter_code
_entity_poly.pdbx_strand_id
1 'polypeptide(L)'
;MQGGDEIRLDVTVTPDGPGRLTVTADGVRQDGTPVAAVKATLGDRAAVLAARPPEDPPPAPADGPPGPDYTGILGLLPVRHPMLMVDRVESLDPGRQITVVKAVSGSEPCYQDLADGLPLSRYMYPRSLMLESFGQASVLLWLATGTAEGVPVAAAFRDCRFFGEVRPGAVLRHVSRIDRLMANNVFVSGQTWDGDRCVMTVGTLVGSSRPRERVDRALTAAS
;
A
#
# COMPACT_ATOMS: atom_id res chain seq x y z
N MET A 1 -25.78 -19.89 6.44
CA MET A 1 -25.31 -19.18 5.24
C MET A 1 -25.74 -17.72 5.37
N GLN A 2 -24.86 -16.86 5.88
CA GLN A 2 -25.09 -15.41 5.83
C GLN A 2 -24.83 -14.98 4.38
N GLY A 3 -25.78 -14.23 3.81
CA GLY A 3 -25.69 -13.73 2.44
C GLY A 3 -24.42 -12.91 2.25
N GLY A 4 -23.73 -13.12 1.13
CA GLY A 4 -22.54 -12.35 0.81
C GLY A 4 -22.86 -10.86 0.62
N ASP A 5 -21.94 -10.00 1.01
CA ASP A 5 -21.98 -8.58 0.68
C ASP A 5 -21.82 -8.42 -0.84
N GLU A 6 -22.85 -7.90 -1.51
CA GLU A 6 -22.80 -7.59 -2.94
C GLU A 6 -22.37 -6.13 -3.12
N ILE A 7 -21.33 -5.92 -3.93
CA ILE A 7 -20.79 -4.61 -4.30
C ILE A 7 -20.96 -4.42 -5.80
N ARG A 8 -21.67 -3.35 -6.19
CA ARG A 8 -21.75 -2.88 -7.58
C ARG A 8 -20.57 -1.97 -7.87
N LEU A 9 -19.78 -2.31 -8.88
CA LEU A 9 -18.66 -1.50 -9.36
C LEU A 9 -19.03 -0.85 -10.70
N ASP A 10 -19.18 0.47 -10.70
CA ASP A 10 -19.35 1.26 -11.91
C ASP A 10 -17.98 1.66 -12.45
N VAL A 11 -17.54 1.00 -13.52
CA VAL A 11 -16.24 1.27 -14.15
C VAL A 11 -16.43 2.08 -15.40
N THR A 12 -15.84 3.27 -15.43
CA THR A 12 -15.77 4.13 -16.63
C THR A 12 -14.34 4.17 -17.13
N VAL A 13 -14.16 3.93 -18.43
CA VAL A 13 -12.86 4.03 -19.11
C VAL A 13 -12.95 5.11 -20.18
N THR A 14 -12.14 6.17 -20.05
CA THR A 14 -12.10 7.28 -21.00
C THR A 14 -10.70 7.47 -21.57
N PRO A 15 -10.54 7.76 -22.88
CA PRO A 15 -9.27 8.20 -23.44
C PRO A 15 -8.79 9.48 -22.76
N ASP A 16 -7.48 9.56 -22.46
CA ASP A 16 -6.84 10.69 -21.77
C ASP A 16 -5.51 11.06 -22.46
N GLY A 17 -5.58 11.27 -23.77
CA GLY A 17 -4.45 11.54 -24.65
C GLY A 17 -3.90 10.29 -25.37
N PRO A 18 -2.84 10.44 -26.18
CA PRO A 18 -2.29 9.35 -26.99
C PRO A 18 -1.82 8.18 -26.12
N GLY A 19 -2.41 7.01 -26.31
CA GLY A 19 -2.04 5.78 -25.58
C GLY A 19 -2.39 5.81 -24.09
N ARG A 20 -3.15 6.79 -23.59
CA ARG A 20 -3.55 6.91 -22.19
C ARG A 20 -5.05 6.71 -22.02
N LEU A 21 -5.42 6.01 -20.96
CA LEU A 21 -6.80 5.84 -20.51
C LEU A 21 -6.91 6.30 -19.06
N THR A 22 -7.96 7.05 -18.73
CA THR A 22 -8.42 7.21 -17.35
C THR A 22 -9.46 6.14 -17.08
N VAL A 23 -9.28 5.40 -15.99
CA VAL A 23 -10.25 4.44 -15.45
C VAL A 23 -10.74 4.98 -14.13
N THR A 24 -12.04 5.21 -14.01
CA THR A 24 -12.68 5.44 -12.71
C THR A 24 -13.52 4.23 -12.34
N ALA A 25 -13.51 3.83 -11.08
CA ALA A 25 -14.36 2.79 -10.55
C ALA A 25 -14.96 3.24 -9.22
N ASP A 26 -16.29 3.30 -9.16
CA ASP A 26 -17.03 3.60 -7.93
C ASP A 26 -17.74 2.31 -7.48
N GLY A 27 -17.41 1.86 -6.27
CA GLY A 27 -17.97 0.69 -5.63
C GLY A 27 -19.01 1.08 -4.61
N VAL A 28 -20.22 0.55 -4.75
CA VAL A 28 -21.35 0.81 -3.85
C VAL A 28 -21.94 -0.51 -3.40
N ARG A 29 -22.18 -0.68 -2.11
CA ARG A 29 -22.94 -1.81 -1.55
C ARG A 29 -24.43 -1.72 -1.95
N GLN A 30 -25.17 -2.82 -1.81
CA GLN A 30 -26.63 -2.82 -2.05
C GLN A 30 -27.39 -1.75 -1.24
N ASP A 31 -26.93 -1.41 -0.04
CA ASP A 31 -27.52 -0.39 0.82
C ASP A 31 -27.21 1.06 0.37
N GLY A 32 -26.48 1.23 -0.73
CA GLY A 32 -26.05 2.53 -1.23
C GLY A 32 -24.78 3.07 -0.58
N THR A 33 -24.16 2.35 0.37
CA THR A 33 -22.92 2.76 1.02
C THR A 33 -21.75 2.70 0.03
N PRO A 34 -21.05 3.82 -0.25
CA PRO A 34 -19.83 3.78 -1.04
C PRO A 34 -18.74 3.01 -0.29
N VAL A 35 -18.16 2.01 -0.95
CA VAL A 35 -17.12 1.13 -0.38
C VAL A 35 -15.78 1.23 -1.10
N ALA A 36 -15.76 1.74 -2.33
CA ALA A 36 -14.52 1.98 -3.07
C ALA A 36 -14.69 3.17 -4.03
N ALA A 37 -13.63 3.96 -4.20
CA ALA A 37 -13.52 4.90 -5.30
C ALA A 37 -12.07 4.83 -5.81
N VAL A 38 -11.89 4.46 -7.06
CA VAL A 38 -10.59 4.30 -7.70
C VAL A 38 -10.54 5.21 -8.91
N LYS A 39 -9.48 6.01 -9.02
CA LYS A 39 -9.10 6.67 -10.27
C LYS A 39 -7.70 6.22 -10.63
N ALA A 40 -7.57 5.51 -11.75
CA ALA A 40 -6.31 5.05 -12.28
C ALA A 40 -6.07 5.66 -13.66
N THR A 41 -4.84 6.00 -13.98
CA THR A 41 -4.43 6.35 -15.34
C THR A 41 -3.59 5.20 -15.89
N LEU A 42 -4.09 4.52 -16.91
CA LEU A 42 -3.36 3.51 -17.66
C LEU A 42 -2.58 4.22 -18.76
N GLY A 43 -1.26 4.09 -18.74
CA GLY A 43 -0.35 4.72 -19.70
C GLY A 43 -0.14 3.91 -20.98
N ASP A 44 0.81 4.37 -21.79
CA ASP A 44 1.25 3.70 -23.02
C ASP A 44 1.75 2.28 -22.70
N ARG A 45 1.05 1.28 -23.25
CA ARG A 45 1.39 -0.15 -23.11
C ARG A 45 2.84 -0.43 -23.47
N ALA A 46 3.40 0.23 -24.49
CA ALA A 46 4.79 0.03 -24.89
C ALA A 46 5.75 0.52 -23.80
N ALA A 47 5.49 1.70 -23.22
CA ALA A 47 6.28 2.23 -22.11
C ALA A 47 6.16 1.36 -20.85
N VAL A 48 4.97 0.80 -20.56
CA VAL A 48 4.77 -0.14 -19.45
C VAL A 48 5.56 -1.43 -19.66
N LEU A 49 5.53 -1.99 -20.87
CA LEU A 49 6.29 -3.21 -21.21
C LEU A 49 7.80 -2.97 -21.26
N ALA A 50 8.24 -1.76 -21.60
CA ALA A 50 9.65 -1.37 -21.62
C ALA A 50 10.21 -0.99 -20.25
N ALA A 51 9.35 -0.73 -19.25
CA ALA A 51 9.78 -0.37 -17.91
C ALA A 51 10.55 -1.54 -17.27
N ARG A 52 11.83 -1.32 -16.99
CA ARG A 52 12.67 -2.28 -16.26
C ARG A 52 12.64 -1.97 -14.77
N PRO A 53 12.76 -3.00 -13.91
CA PRO A 53 13.07 -2.76 -12.51
C PRO A 53 14.40 -2.01 -12.40
N PRO A 54 14.59 -1.21 -11.34
CA PRO A 54 15.91 -0.68 -10.98
C PRO A 54 16.97 -1.79 -10.98
N GLU A 55 18.11 -1.53 -11.59
CA GLU A 55 19.25 -2.48 -11.64
C GLU A 55 20.16 -2.35 -10.41
N ASP A 56 20.09 -1.21 -9.71
CA ASP A 56 20.81 -0.99 -8.47
C ASP A 56 20.35 -1.99 -7.39
N PRO A 57 21.25 -2.42 -6.48
CA PRO A 57 20.85 -3.27 -5.37
C PRO A 57 19.86 -2.53 -4.46
N PRO A 58 19.12 -3.28 -3.59
CA PRO A 58 18.29 -2.66 -2.58
C PRO A 58 19.08 -1.62 -1.79
N PRO A 59 18.51 -0.45 -1.52
CA PRO A 59 19.20 0.52 -0.67
C PRO A 59 19.54 -0.11 0.67
N ALA A 60 20.71 0.25 1.21
CA ALA A 60 21.05 -0.13 2.57
C ALA A 60 19.95 0.33 3.53
N PRO A 61 19.72 -0.42 4.63
CA PRO A 61 18.90 0.06 5.74
C PRO A 61 19.33 1.46 6.14
N ALA A 62 18.41 2.26 6.65
CA ALA A 62 18.75 3.59 7.14
C ALA A 62 19.79 3.47 8.27
N ASP A 63 20.73 4.42 8.38
CA ASP A 63 21.74 4.47 9.45
C ASP A 63 21.15 4.75 10.86
N GLY A 64 19.83 4.63 11.01
CA GLY A 64 19.10 4.84 12.25
C GLY A 64 19.05 3.59 13.14
N PRO A 65 18.66 3.76 14.41
CA PRO A 65 18.43 2.62 15.30
C PRO A 65 17.32 1.70 14.75
N PRO A 66 17.24 0.45 15.24
CA PRO A 66 16.08 -0.39 14.97
C PRO A 66 14.81 0.38 15.39
N GLY A 67 13.78 0.30 14.55
CA GLY A 67 12.52 0.97 14.79
C GLY A 67 11.71 0.32 15.91
N PRO A 68 10.43 0.72 16.09
CA PRO A 68 9.57 0.10 17.08
C PRO A 68 9.42 -1.41 16.82
N ASP A 69 9.36 -2.18 17.91
CA ASP A 69 8.97 -3.59 17.85
C ASP A 69 7.48 -3.75 17.50
N TYR A 70 7.00 -4.99 17.42
CA TYR A 70 5.63 -5.27 17.03
C TYR A 70 4.58 -4.62 17.98
N THR A 71 4.86 -4.56 19.27
CA THR A 71 3.98 -3.88 20.24
C THR A 71 3.98 -2.37 20.00
N GLY A 72 5.14 -1.78 19.70
CA GLY A 72 5.25 -0.38 19.28
C GLY A 72 4.46 -0.09 17.99
N ILE A 73 4.54 -0.99 17.00
CA ILE A 73 3.76 -0.88 15.75
C ILE A 73 2.25 -0.86 16.06
N LEU A 74 1.78 -1.76 16.92
CA LEU A 74 0.37 -1.81 17.37
C LEU A 74 -0.07 -0.53 18.10
N GLY A 75 0.83 0.11 18.84
CA GLY A 75 0.57 1.37 19.52
C GLY A 75 0.48 2.58 18.58
N LEU A 76 1.22 2.54 17.46
CA LEU A 76 1.32 3.65 16.52
C LEU A 76 0.26 3.60 15.41
N LEU A 77 0.01 2.42 14.85
CA LEU A 77 -0.97 2.24 13.77
C LEU A 77 -2.34 1.89 14.36
N PRO A 78 -3.46 2.46 13.87
CA PRO A 78 -4.79 2.10 14.34
C PRO A 78 -5.32 0.81 13.68
N VAL A 79 -4.78 0.43 12.52
CA VAL A 79 -5.20 -0.77 11.79
C VAL A 79 -4.85 -2.04 12.57
N ARG A 80 -5.70 -3.06 12.46
CA ARG A 80 -5.57 -4.34 13.18
C ARG A 80 -5.70 -5.49 12.20
N HIS A 81 -5.41 -6.70 12.70
CA HIS A 81 -5.69 -7.93 11.96
C HIS A 81 -7.13 -7.91 11.40
N PRO A 82 -7.33 -8.30 10.12
CA PRO A 82 -6.34 -8.89 9.20
C PRO A 82 -5.52 -7.90 8.35
N MET A 83 -5.66 -6.59 8.58
CA MET A 83 -5.11 -5.54 7.72
C MET A 83 -3.90 -4.80 8.32
N LEU A 84 -3.31 -5.27 9.41
CA LEU A 84 -1.99 -4.80 9.85
C LEU A 84 -0.92 -5.58 9.05
N MET A 85 -0.15 -4.87 8.23
CA MET A 85 0.73 -5.47 7.22
C MET A 85 2.20 -5.06 7.39
N VAL A 86 2.59 -4.69 8.60
CA VAL A 86 3.96 -4.35 8.99
C VAL A 86 4.37 -5.34 10.06
N ASP A 87 5.24 -6.29 9.71
CA ASP A 87 5.67 -7.35 10.63
C ASP A 87 6.87 -6.91 11.46
N ARG A 88 7.76 -6.10 10.88
CA ARG A 88 8.98 -5.59 11.54
C ARG A 88 9.46 -4.29 10.93
N VAL A 89 9.92 -3.35 11.77
CA VAL A 89 10.73 -2.20 11.32
C VAL A 89 12.21 -2.55 11.47
N GLU A 90 12.93 -2.68 10.37
CA GLU A 90 14.37 -3.01 10.39
C GLU A 90 15.24 -1.80 10.73
N SER A 91 14.90 -0.63 10.21
CA SER A 91 15.60 0.62 10.48
C SER A 91 14.67 1.82 10.34
N LEU A 92 14.85 2.84 11.16
CA LEU A 92 14.09 4.08 11.11
C LEU A 92 14.99 5.29 11.33
N ASP A 93 15.05 6.17 10.34
CA ASP A 93 15.63 7.52 10.42
C ASP A 93 14.47 8.53 10.28
N PRO A 94 13.97 9.09 11.41
CA PRO A 94 12.82 9.99 11.41
C PRO A 94 12.97 11.15 10.43
N GLY A 95 11.93 11.37 9.61
CA GLY A 95 11.92 12.45 8.63
C GLY A 95 12.71 12.15 7.35
N ARG A 96 13.40 11.00 7.26
CA ARG A 96 14.26 10.67 6.12
C ARG A 96 13.88 9.34 5.48
N GLN A 97 14.00 8.22 6.21
CA GLN A 97 13.84 6.88 5.63
C GLN A 97 13.36 5.85 6.67
N ILE A 98 12.54 4.90 6.22
CA ILE A 98 12.22 3.68 6.99
C ILE A 98 12.45 2.45 6.13
N THR A 99 12.81 1.35 6.77
CA THR A 99 12.84 0.02 6.15
C THR A 99 11.98 -0.94 6.97
N VAL A 100 10.99 -1.54 6.30
CA VAL A 100 9.97 -2.41 6.92
C VAL A 100 9.91 -3.74 6.19
N VAL A 101 9.63 -4.80 6.95
CA VAL A 101 9.38 -6.14 6.42
C VAL A 101 7.90 -6.52 6.51
N LYS A 102 7.41 -7.12 5.42
CA LYS A 102 6.13 -7.80 5.29
C LYS A 102 6.34 -9.18 4.67
N ALA A 103 6.12 -10.24 5.44
CA ALA A 103 6.14 -11.62 4.96
C ALA A 103 4.81 -11.97 4.29
N VAL A 104 4.86 -12.55 3.09
CA VAL A 104 3.67 -13.01 2.37
C VAL A 104 3.43 -14.49 2.68
N SER A 105 2.27 -14.82 3.21
CA SER A 105 1.90 -16.18 3.60
C SER A 105 0.68 -16.69 2.83
N GLY A 106 0.67 -17.98 2.52
CA GLY A 106 -0.51 -18.66 1.96
C GLY A 106 -1.69 -18.72 2.92
N SER A 107 -1.45 -18.43 4.20
CA SER A 107 -2.50 -18.32 5.23
C SER A 107 -3.18 -16.94 5.27
N GLU A 108 -2.80 -15.99 4.42
CA GLU A 108 -3.43 -14.67 4.40
C GLU A 108 -4.88 -14.74 3.86
N PRO A 109 -5.80 -13.88 4.36
CA PRO A 109 -7.21 -13.93 3.97
C PRO A 109 -7.48 -13.78 2.48
N CYS A 110 -6.58 -13.13 1.72
CA CYS A 110 -6.73 -13.01 0.26
C CYS A 110 -6.64 -14.36 -0.47
N TYR A 111 -6.17 -15.42 0.19
CA TYR A 111 -6.07 -16.78 -0.35
C TYR A 111 -7.14 -17.73 0.20
N GLN A 112 -7.92 -17.32 1.21
CA GLN A 112 -8.78 -18.21 1.99
C GLN A 112 -9.85 -18.95 1.17
N ASP A 113 -10.37 -18.30 0.12
CA ASP A 113 -11.49 -18.79 -0.70
C ASP A 113 -11.02 -19.30 -2.08
N LEU A 114 -9.71 -19.39 -2.31
CA LEU A 114 -9.18 -19.93 -3.56
C LEU A 114 -9.32 -21.46 -3.57
N ALA A 115 -9.84 -21.99 -4.69
CA ALA A 115 -9.91 -23.42 -4.90
C ALA A 115 -8.52 -24.07 -5.07
N ASP A 116 -8.44 -25.36 -4.77
CA ASP A 116 -7.24 -26.16 -5.04
C ASP A 116 -7.04 -26.41 -6.54
N GLY A 117 -5.79 -26.66 -6.94
CA GLY A 117 -5.44 -27.00 -8.33
C GLY A 117 -5.46 -25.83 -9.32
N LEU A 118 -5.59 -24.59 -8.84
CA LEU A 118 -5.50 -23.39 -9.67
C LEU A 118 -4.07 -23.22 -10.24
N PRO A 119 -3.93 -22.59 -11.42
CA PRO A 119 -2.61 -22.26 -11.94
C PRO A 119 -1.91 -21.27 -11.01
N LEU A 120 -0.58 -21.35 -10.95
CA LEU A 120 0.25 -20.60 -9.99
C LEU A 120 0.07 -19.07 -10.07
N SER A 121 -0.29 -18.54 -11.24
CA SER A 121 -0.62 -17.13 -11.43
C SER A 121 -1.84 -16.64 -10.63
N ARG A 122 -2.71 -17.54 -10.17
CA ARG A 122 -3.86 -17.20 -9.30
C ARG A 122 -3.46 -16.98 -7.84
N TYR A 123 -2.26 -17.42 -7.45
CA TYR A 123 -1.71 -17.20 -6.12
C TYR A 123 -0.79 -15.96 -6.04
N MET A 124 -0.81 -15.11 -7.08
CA MET A 124 -0.12 -13.83 -7.04
C MET A 124 -0.66 -12.97 -5.89
N TYR A 125 0.25 -12.42 -5.10
CA TYR A 125 -0.09 -11.48 -4.05
C TYR A 125 -0.75 -10.24 -4.64
N PRO A 126 -1.92 -9.80 -4.12
CA PRO A 126 -2.60 -8.63 -4.65
C PRO A 126 -1.71 -7.38 -4.58
N ARG A 127 -1.57 -6.70 -5.72
CA ARG A 127 -0.81 -5.44 -5.83
C ARG A 127 -1.33 -4.34 -4.91
N SER A 128 -2.63 -4.32 -4.63
CA SER A 128 -3.25 -3.42 -3.65
C SER A 128 -2.71 -3.65 -2.24
N LEU A 129 -2.47 -4.90 -1.84
CA LEU A 129 -1.91 -5.23 -0.53
C LEU A 129 -0.42 -4.87 -0.43
N MET A 130 0.32 -4.91 -1.55
CA MET A 130 1.68 -4.36 -1.61
C MET A 130 1.70 -2.84 -1.41
N LEU A 131 0.74 -2.11 -1.99
CA LEU A 131 0.60 -0.67 -1.78
C LEU A 131 0.17 -0.34 -0.35
N GLU A 132 -0.75 -1.12 0.23
CA GLU A 132 -1.22 -0.94 1.60
C GLU A 132 -0.09 -1.10 2.63
N SER A 133 0.68 -2.20 2.54
CA SER A 133 1.86 -2.43 3.40
C SER A 133 2.92 -1.33 3.25
N PHE A 134 3.21 -0.88 2.03
CA PHE A 134 4.07 0.27 1.79
C PHE A 134 3.49 1.57 2.38
N GLY A 135 2.18 1.74 2.31
CA GLY A 135 1.46 2.87 2.89
C GLY A 135 1.58 2.94 4.40
N GLN A 136 1.40 1.80 5.09
CA GLN A 136 1.59 1.68 6.53
C GLN A 136 3.03 1.97 6.95
N ALA A 137 4.02 1.47 6.22
CA ALA A 137 5.42 1.82 6.44
C ALA A 137 5.67 3.33 6.32
N SER A 138 5.08 3.95 5.29
CA SER A 138 5.20 5.40 5.06
C SER A 138 4.51 6.24 6.15
N VAL A 139 3.37 5.77 6.67
CA VAL A 139 2.68 6.38 7.81
C VAL A 139 3.50 6.25 9.08
N LEU A 140 4.14 5.12 9.34
CA LEU A 140 5.08 4.96 10.47
C LEU A 140 6.24 5.95 10.38
N LEU A 141 6.82 6.13 9.18
CA LEU A 141 7.88 7.11 8.97
C LEU A 141 7.41 8.54 9.24
N TRP A 142 6.18 8.88 8.84
CA TRP A 142 5.61 10.19 9.12
C TRP A 142 5.30 10.39 10.61
N LEU A 143 4.71 9.39 11.28
CA LEU A 143 4.46 9.46 12.73
C LEU A 143 5.76 9.70 13.52
N ALA A 144 6.86 9.09 13.09
CA ALA A 144 8.17 9.26 13.71
C ALA A 144 8.71 10.69 13.65
N THR A 145 8.22 11.55 12.75
CA THR A 145 8.62 12.97 12.71
C THR A 145 8.01 13.79 13.85
N GLY A 146 6.95 13.28 14.49
CA GLY A 146 6.17 14.02 15.48
C GLY A 146 5.36 15.18 14.90
N THR A 147 5.31 15.34 13.57
CA THR A 147 4.61 16.45 12.91
C THR A 147 3.23 16.07 12.38
N ALA A 148 2.84 14.80 12.49
CA ALA A 148 1.52 14.36 12.10
C ALA A 148 0.50 14.73 13.19
N GLU A 149 -0.31 15.75 12.94
CA GLU A 149 -1.52 16.02 13.73
C GLU A 149 -2.64 15.07 13.29
N GLY A 150 -3.61 14.73 14.15
CA GLY A 150 -4.75 13.87 13.78
C GLY A 150 -4.38 12.43 13.43
N VAL A 151 -5.15 11.80 12.56
CA VAL A 151 -4.91 10.41 12.09
C VAL A 151 -4.26 10.46 10.71
N PRO A 152 -2.95 10.14 10.59
CA PRO A 152 -2.28 10.08 9.30
C PRO A 152 -2.78 8.89 8.49
N VAL A 153 -3.11 9.13 7.22
CA VAL A 153 -3.54 8.09 6.28
C VAL A 153 -2.80 8.22 4.96
N ALA A 154 -2.56 7.10 4.28
CA ALA A 154 -2.18 7.11 2.87
C ALA A 154 -3.39 7.55 2.05
N ALA A 155 -3.31 8.71 1.41
CA ALA A 155 -4.43 9.32 0.69
C ALA A 155 -4.39 9.05 -0.82
N ALA A 156 -3.19 8.98 -1.41
CA ALA A 156 -3.02 8.71 -2.83
C ALA A 156 -1.66 8.10 -3.14
N PHE A 157 -1.60 7.36 -4.24
CA PHE A 157 -0.38 6.81 -4.81
C PHE A 157 -0.24 7.27 -6.27
N ARG A 158 0.98 7.59 -6.69
CA ARG A 158 1.32 8.07 -8.03
C ARG A 158 2.56 7.35 -8.54
N ASP A 159 2.59 7.14 -9.85
CA ASP A 159 3.70 6.53 -10.57
C ASP A 159 4.13 5.16 -9.99
N CYS A 160 3.14 4.35 -9.60
CA CYS A 160 3.37 3.01 -9.10
C CYS A 160 3.68 2.06 -10.26
N ARG A 161 4.77 1.29 -10.14
CA ARG A 161 5.14 0.24 -11.08
C ARG A 161 5.36 -1.05 -10.33
N PHE A 162 4.98 -2.17 -10.94
CA PHE A 162 5.09 -3.50 -10.38
C PHE A 162 5.90 -4.37 -11.33
N PHE A 163 6.88 -5.09 -10.79
CA PHE A 163 7.84 -5.87 -11.56
C PHE A 163 7.77 -7.34 -11.14
N GLY A 164 7.29 -8.16 -12.07
CA GLY A 164 7.12 -9.60 -11.83
C GLY A 164 6.04 -9.93 -10.80
N GLU A 165 6.09 -11.17 -10.32
CA GLU A 165 5.09 -11.72 -9.40
C GLU A 165 5.64 -11.79 -7.98
N VAL A 166 4.76 -11.58 -7.00
CA VAL A 166 4.99 -11.86 -5.57
C VAL A 166 4.01 -12.98 -5.20
N ARG A 167 4.44 -13.93 -4.36
CA ARG A 167 3.68 -15.14 -4.04
C ARG A 167 3.92 -15.51 -2.57
N PRO A 168 3.13 -16.44 -1.99
CA PRO A 168 3.43 -17.02 -0.68
C PRO A 168 4.89 -17.46 -0.56
N GLY A 169 5.53 -17.10 0.56
CA GLY A 169 6.95 -17.32 0.82
C GLY A 169 7.85 -16.11 0.54
N ALA A 170 7.36 -15.09 -0.17
CA ALA A 170 8.10 -13.84 -0.36
C ALA A 170 8.25 -13.06 0.95
N VAL A 171 9.40 -12.38 1.11
CA VAL A 171 9.64 -11.46 2.23
C VAL A 171 9.87 -10.08 1.65
N LEU A 172 8.81 -9.28 1.65
CA LEU A 172 8.83 -7.94 1.09
C LEU A 172 9.55 -7.00 2.04
N ARG A 173 10.54 -6.28 1.51
CA ARG A 173 11.23 -5.20 2.19
C ARG A 173 10.87 -3.87 1.54
N HIS A 174 10.08 -3.07 2.23
CA HIS A 174 9.74 -1.71 1.83
C HIS A 174 10.82 -0.75 2.28
N VAL A 175 11.36 0.05 1.35
CA VAL A 175 12.26 1.16 1.64
C VAL A 175 11.54 2.44 1.21
N SER A 176 11.09 3.23 2.17
CA SER A 176 10.31 4.45 1.96
C SER A 176 11.09 5.66 2.44
N ARG A 177 10.98 6.79 1.71
CA ARG A 177 11.71 8.03 1.98
C ARG A 177 10.79 9.23 1.90
N ILE A 178 10.91 10.14 2.86
CA ILE A 178 10.20 11.41 2.80
C ILE A 178 10.91 12.33 1.82
N ASP A 179 10.22 12.70 0.75
CA ASP A 179 10.71 13.69 -0.23
C ASP A 179 10.35 15.11 0.22
N ARG A 180 9.21 15.27 0.90
CA ARG A 180 8.70 16.55 1.36
C ARG A 180 7.73 16.42 2.53
N LEU A 181 7.90 17.27 3.53
CA LEU A 181 6.93 17.51 4.59
C LEU A 181 6.24 18.87 4.37
N MET A 182 4.93 18.88 4.55
CA MET A 182 4.09 20.06 4.64
C MET A 182 3.24 19.96 5.91
N ALA A 183 2.59 21.05 6.33
CA ALA A 183 1.85 21.10 7.60
C ALA A 183 0.93 19.89 7.84
N ASN A 184 0.09 19.54 6.86
CA ASN A 184 -0.90 18.46 7.01
C ASN A 184 -0.67 17.27 6.07
N ASN A 185 0.40 17.29 5.28
CA ASN A 185 0.66 16.30 4.24
C ASN A 185 2.13 15.89 4.21
N VAL A 186 2.38 14.64 3.86
CA VAL A 186 3.71 14.10 3.59
C VAL A 186 3.76 13.53 2.18
N PHE A 187 4.89 13.69 1.51
CA PHE A 187 5.16 13.08 0.21
C PHE A 187 6.30 12.08 0.39
N VAL A 188 6.04 10.83 0.05
CA VAL A 188 6.95 9.71 0.28
C VAL A 188 7.17 8.95 -1.02
N SER A 189 8.43 8.71 -1.40
CA SER A 189 8.79 7.82 -2.51
C SER A 189 9.41 6.54 -1.97
N GLY A 190 9.50 5.50 -2.79
CA GLY A 190 10.19 4.29 -2.36
C GLY A 190 10.06 3.08 -3.27
N GLN A 191 10.61 1.98 -2.77
CA GLN A 191 10.76 0.73 -3.50
C GLN A 191 10.43 -0.44 -2.57
N THR A 192 9.98 -1.55 -3.16
CA THR A 192 9.75 -2.81 -2.46
C THR A 192 10.56 -3.91 -3.11
N TRP A 193 11.24 -4.69 -2.28
CA TRP A 193 12.20 -5.70 -2.69
C TRP A 193 11.80 -7.07 -2.15
N ASP A 194 12.06 -8.12 -2.91
CA ASP A 194 11.98 -9.52 -2.51
C ASP A 194 13.37 -10.13 -2.73
N GLY A 195 14.15 -10.23 -1.64
CA GLY A 195 15.61 -10.37 -1.73
C GLY A 195 16.23 -9.18 -2.49
N ASP A 196 16.95 -9.47 -3.58
CA ASP A 196 17.59 -8.46 -4.43
C ASP A 196 16.72 -8.03 -5.62
N ARG A 197 15.51 -8.58 -5.75
CA ARG A 197 14.60 -8.25 -6.84
C ARG A 197 13.68 -7.10 -6.43
N CYS A 198 13.79 -5.96 -7.10
CA CYS A 198 12.80 -4.90 -6.97
C CYS A 198 11.48 -5.35 -7.59
N VAL A 199 10.41 -5.44 -6.79
CA VAL A 199 9.08 -5.90 -7.22
C VAL A 199 8.06 -4.77 -7.32
N MET A 200 8.33 -3.61 -6.71
CA MET A 200 7.48 -2.43 -6.84
C MET A 200 8.27 -1.14 -6.65
N THR A 201 7.93 -0.11 -7.41
CA THR A 201 8.35 1.28 -7.14
C THR A 201 7.11 2.14 -6.92
N VAL A 202 7.21 3.09 -5.99
CA VAL A 202 6.20 4.13 -5.76
C VAL A 202 6.90 5.48 -5.97
N GLY A 203 6.51 6.20 -7.02
CA GLY A 203 7.08 7.52 -7.29
C GLY A 203 6.63 8.55 -6.26
N THR A 204 5.35 8.54 -5.86
CA THR A 204 4.87 9.37 -4.76
C THR A 204 3.65 8.74 -4.08
N LEU A 205 3.76 8.51 -2.79
CA LEU A 205 2.64 8.41 -1.86
C LEU A 205 2.37 9.79 -1.28
N VAL A 206 1.10 10.18 -1.24
CA VAL A 206 0.63 11.37 -0.52
C VAL A 206 -0.03 10.89 0.76
N GLY A 207 0.56 11.20 1.90
CA GLY A 207 -0.05 11.04 3.21
C GLY A 207 -0.76 12.32 3.61
N SER A 208 -1.90 12.20 4.27
CA SER A 208 -2.68 13.34 4.75
C SER A 208 -3.24 13.08 6.14
N SER A 209 -3.37 14.14 6.93
CA SER A 209 -4.00 14.08 8.25
C SER A 209 -5.50 14.19 8.12
N ARG A 210 -6.23 13.31 8.82
CA ARG A 210 -7.67 13.43 9.00
C ARG A 210 -8.01 13.75 10.47
N PRO A 211 -9.02 14.59 10.73
CA PRO A 211 -9.56 14.76 12.08
C PRO A 211 -10.04 13.42 12.64
N ARG A 212 -9.67 13.11 13.90
CA ARG A 212 -9.94 11.82 14.55
C ARG A 212 -11.43 11.46 14.58
N GLU A 213 -12.29 12.45 14.83
CA GLU A 213 -13.76 12.31 14.84
C GLU A 213 -14.35 11.78 13.53
N ARG A 214 -13.70 12.05 12.38
CA ARG A 214 -14.15 11.54 11.07
C ARG A 214 -13.72 10.09 10.87
N VAL A 215 -12.59 9.68 11.44
CA VAL A 215 -12.09 8.30 11.37
C VAL A 215 -12.91 7.40 12.28
N ASP A 216 -13.17 7.82 13.51
CA ASP A 216 -13.94 7.05 14.48
C ASP A 216 -15.35 6.76 13.95
N ARG A 217 -16.02 7.75 13.34
CA ARG A 217 -17.34 7.57 12.71
C ARG A 217 -17.35 6.52 11.59
N ALA A 218 -16.28 6.45 10.80
CA ALA A 218 -16.16 5.48 9.71
C ALA A 218 -15.90 4.06 10.25
N LEU A 219 -15.13 3.93 11.34
CA LEU A 219 -14.88 2.64 12.00
C LEU A 219 -16.14 2.09 12.67
N THR A 220 -16.92 2.94 13.35
CA THR A 220 -18.20 2.54 13.96
C THR A 220 -19.25 2.17 12.91
N ALA A 221 -19.22 2.78 11.72
CA ALA A 221 -20.14 2.45 10.63
C ALA A 221 -19.78 1.14 9.88
N ALA A 222 -18.56 0.63 10.06
CA ALA A 222 -18.08 -0.61 9.46
C ALA A 222 -18.12 -1.81 10.43
N SER A 223 -18.61 -1.62 11.66
CA SER A 223 -18.71 -2.62 12.74
C SER A 223 -20.11 -3.23 12.84
#